data_AF-A0A444RCA8-F1
#
_entry.id   AF-A0A444RCA8-F1
#
_cell.length_a   1.000
_cell.length_b   1.000
_cell.length_c   1.000
_cell.angle_alpha   90.00
_cell.angle_beta   90.00
_cell.angle_gamma   90.00
#
_symmetry.space_group_name_H-M   'P 1'
#
loop_
_entity.id
_entity.type
_entity.pdbx_description
1 polymer ?
#
loop_
_entity_poly.entity_id
_entity_poly.type
_entity_poly.pdbx_seq_one_letter_code
_entity_poly.pdbx_strand_id
1 'polypeptide(L)' 'SIGGGTYNGESAVALGVSMVSANGRWVYKLQGSTNSQGEYSAALGAGIQW' A
#
# COMPACT_ATOMS: atom_id res chain seq x y z
N SER A 1 -1.86 -5.65 -4.86
CA SER A 1 -3.12 -5.79 -4.10
C SER A 1 -3.92 -4.50 -4.19
N ILE A 2 -5.24 -4.61 -4.11
CA ILE A 2 -6.17 -3.49 -3.99
C ILE A 2 -6.98 -3.76 -2.73
N GLY A 3 -7.09 -2.79 -1.83
CA GLY A 3 -7.87 -2.87 -0.60
C GLY A 3 -8.74 -1.63 -0.46
N GLY A 4 -10.04 -1.80 -0.27
CA GLY A 4 -10.98 -0.69 -0.02
C GLY A 4 -11.60 -0.87 1.36
N GLY A 5 -11.70 0.22 2.12
CA GLY A 5 -12.31 0.24 3.45
C GLY A 5 -13.20 1.46 3.60
N THR A 6 -14.41 1.25 4.12
CA THR A 6 -15.31 2.36 4.48
C THR A 6 -15.07 2.68 5.95
N TYR A 7 -14.70 3.91 6.26
CA TYR A 7 -14.53 4.38 7.64
C TYR A 7 -15.41 5.61 7.87
N ASN A 8 -16.39 5.52 8.77
CA ASN A 8 -17.19 6.68 9.19
C ASN A 8 -18.02 7.38 8.07
N GLY A 9 -18.50 6.63 7.07
CA GLY A 9 -19.21 7.18 5.90
C GLY A 9 -18.28 7.64 4.76
N GLU A 10 -16.98 7.60 5.02
CA GLU A 10 -15.91 7.96 4.09
C GLU A 10 -15.45 6.71 3.32
N SER A 11 -15.44 6.76 1.99
CA SER A 11 -14.89 5.67 1.18
C SER A 11 -13.39 5.88 0.99
N ALA A 12 -12.57 4.95 1.48
CA ALA A 12 -11.13 4.93 1.28
C ALA A 12 -10.74 3.79 0.33
N VAL A 13 -9.97 4.12 -0.70
CA VAL A 13 -9.43 3.19 -1.69
C VAL A 13 -7.92 3.15 -1.55
N ALA A 14 -7.35 1.97 -1.32
CA ALA A 14 -5.92 1.73 -1.24
C ALA A 14 -5.45 0.79 -2.37
N LEU A 15 -4.39 1.20 -3.05
CA LEU A 15 -3.69 0.45 -4.09
C LEU A 15 -2.28 0.16 -3.59
N GLY A 16 -1.89 -1.11 -3.59
CA GLY A 16 -0.56 -1.55 -3.14
C GLY A 16 0.13 -2.42 -4.17
N VAL A 17 1.37 -2.12 -4.50
CA VAL A 17 2.26 -3.01 -5.25
C VAL A 17 3.38 -3.47 -4.34
N SER A 18 3.69 -4.76 -4.39
CA SER A 18 4.80 -5.33 -3.64
C SER A 18 5.62 -6.21 -4.55
N MET A 19 6.91 -5.94 -4.60
CA MET A 19 7.89 -6.68 -5.40
C MET A 19 8.86 -7.40 -4.47
N VAL A 20 9.09 -8.69 -4.73
CA VAL A 20 10.11 -9.49 -4.06
C VAL A 20 11.19 -9.82 -5.07
N SER A 21 12.45 -9.60 -4.69
CA SER A 21 13.62 -10.00 -5.50
C SER A 21 13.61 -11.52 -5.71
N ALA A 22 14.12 -11.98 -6.86
CA ALA A 22 14.14 -13.40 -7.22
C ALA A 22 14.77 -14.32 -6.17
N ASN A 23 15.72 -13.78 -5.38
CA ASN A 23 16.38 -14.51 -4.29
C ASN A 23 15.59 -14.45 -2.96
N GLY A 24 14.38 -13.89 -2.93
CA GLY A 24 13.54 -13.73 -1.74
C GLY A 24 14.05 -12.70 -0.71
N ARG A 25 15.26 -12.20 -0.91
CA ARG A 25 16.04 -11.47 0.09
C ARG A 25 15.66 -10.00 0.26
N TRP A 26 15.00 -9.44 -0.74
CA TRP A 26 14.59 -8.04 -0.75
C TRP A 26 13.10 -7.96 -1.08
N VAL A 27 12.36 -7.24 -0.24
CA VAL A 27 10.93 -6.97 -0.38
C VAL A 27 10.75 -5.47 -0.49
N TYR A 28 10.16 -5.01 -1.59
CA TYR A 28 9.74 -3.62 -1.76
C TYR A 28 8.22 -3.57 -1.73
N LYS A 29 7.66 -2.59 -1.02
CA LYS A 29 6.23 -2.36 -0.91
C LYS A 29 5.96 -0.89 -1.17
N LEU A 30 5.01 -0.62 -2.04
CA LEU A 30 4.57 0.73 -2.38
C LEU A 30 3.05 0.71 -2.28
N GLN A 31 2.51 1.57 -1.44
CA GLN A 31 1.10 1.69 -1.13
C GLN A 31 0.69 3.15 -1.33
N GLY A 32 -0.43 3.36 -2.01
CA GLY A 32 -1.11 4.64 -2.06
C GLY A 32 -2.57 4.45 -1.66
N SER A 33 -3.12 5.36 -0.87
CA SER A 33 -4.52 5.39 -0.49
C SER A 33 -5.10 6.78 -0.65
N THR A 34 -6.36 6.84 -1.04
CA THR A 34 -7.13 8.06 -1.22
C THR A 34 -8.51 7.89 -0.60
N ASN A 35 -9.03 8.92 0.06
CA ASN A 35 -10.39 8.95 0.59
C ASN A 35 -11.29 9.96 -0.15
N SER A 36 -12.59 9.93 0.14
CA SER A 36 -13.59 10.78 -0.53
C SER A 36 -13.48 12.27 -0.17
N GLN A 37 -12.73 12.61 0.87
CA GLN A 37 -12.44 13.94 1.40
C GLN A 37 -11.15 14.51 0.83
N GLY A 38 -10.47 13.77 -0.04
CA GLY A 38 -9.26 14.23 -0.71
C GLY A 38 -8.00 14.13 0.16
N GLU A 39 -8.01 13.33 1.22
CA GLU A 39 -6.78 12.91 1.89
C GLU A 39 -6.11 11.80 1.08
N TYR A 40 -4.90 12.10 0.64
CA TYR A 40 -4.03 11.16 -0.05
C TYR A 40 -2.92 10.76 0.91
N SER A 41 -2.73 9.46 1.08
CA SER A 41 -1.64 8.89 1.87
C SER A 41 -0.82 7.97 0.98
N ALA A 42 0.49 8.08 1.06
CA ALA A 42 1.40 7.19 0.37
C ALA A 42 2.37 6.61 1.38
N ALA A 43 2.59 5.30 1.30
CA ALA A 43 3.53 4.57 2.12
C ALA A 43 4.46 3.78 1.20
N LEU A 44 5.76 3.87 1.46
CA LEU A 44 6.78 3.10 0.78
C LEU A 44 7.66 2.40 1.82
N GLY A 45 7.98 1.14 1.58
CA GLY A 45 8.76 0.32 2.49
C GLY A 45 9.70 -0.61 1.74
N ALA A 46 10.89 -0.79 2.29
CA ALA A 46 11.84 -1.80 1.85
C ALA A 46 12.21 -2.67 3.06
N GLY A 47 12.22 -3.98 2.87
CA GLY A 47 12.62 -4.96 3.86
C GLY A 47 13.65 -5.91 3.28
N ILE A 48 14.68 -6.23 4.07
CA ILE A 48 15.61 -7.32 3.78
C ILE A 48 15.24 -8.48 4.67
N GLN A 49 15.04 -9.65 4.07
CA GLN A 49 14.85 -10.91 4.77
C GLN A 49 16.04 -11.82 4.43
N TRP A 50 16.71 -12.36 5.44
CA TRP A 50 17.81 -13.32 5.27
C TRP A 50 17.47 -14.67 5.89
#